data_AF-A0A976EKU1-F1
#
_entry.id   AF-A0A976EKU1-F1
#
_cell.length_a   1.000
_cell.length_b   1.000
_cell.length_c   1.000
_cell.angle_alpha   90.00
_cell.angle_beta   90.00
_cell.angle_gamma   90.00
#
_symmetry.space_group_name_H-M   'P 1'
#
loop_
_entity.id
_entity.type
_entity.pdbx_description
1 polymer ?
#
loop_
_entity_poly.entity_id
_entity_poly.type
_entity_poly.pdbx_seq_one_letter_code
_entity_poly.pdbx_strand_id
1 'polypeptide(L)'
;MALIASIVATLFVVALHRTANVPGTTGDALIKSATSVGARANAKDIVSPASAISGFAGLTARHANALERSADLNADYRRLESALTPFERDLAYRAWSACFPTFLSAAGQVGSVQNLIDAMPRGASSNALRTEAYQKLRQRCAGFFHLSSDELVQTTQRLDDMARRGDAASVGELAFKFWREGDEARARDLARASIISRDGYSIASLQEYVHRSLERRIDEGSFAKTERSDLRALALAIAACEYGLDCSADSLTALQLCTNNAQCEGALPERYLQRLDTVEDRQRLQALVRETIAAIQSNDFAKLGFDAP
;
A
#
# COMPACT_ATOMS: atom_id res chain seq x y z
N MET A 1 -7.37 29.27 -9.08
CA MET A 1 -6.08 28.59 -8.83
C MET A 1 -5.99 28.15 -7.36
N ALA A 2 -6.87 27.24 -6.95
CA ALA A 2 -6.88 26.64 -5.60
C ALA A 2 -7.79 25.40 -5.65
N LEU A 3 -7.30 24.27 -6.18
CA LEU A 3 -8.04 22.98 -6.23
C LEU A 3 -7.13 21.86 -6.78
N ILE A 4 -5.99 21.59 -6.12
CA ILE A 4 -5.18 20.37 -6.37
C ILE A 4 -4.82 19.65 -5.05
N ALA A 5 -5.16 20.20 -3.88
CA ALA A 5 -4.71 19.67 -2.59
C ALA A 5 -5.49 18.47 -2.03
N SER A 6 -6.58 17.99 -2.67
CA SER A 6 -7.46 16.97 -2.06
C SER A 6 -7.16 15.51 -2.48
N ILE A 7 -6.31 15.28 -3.48
CA ILE A 7 -6.02 13.93 -3.98
C ILE A 7 -4.91 13.24 -3.19
N VAL A 8 -4.02 14.01 -2.54
CA VAL A 8 -2.87 13.49 -1.77
C VAL A 8 -3.29 12.86 -0.42
N ALA A 9 -4.50 13.12 0.09
CA ALA A 9 -4.92 12.68 1.42
C ALA A 9 -5.20 11.17 1.56
N THR A 10 -5.20 10.38 0.48
CA THR A 10 -5.52 8.93 0.52
C THR A 10 -4.29 8.05 0.76
N LEU A 11 -3.09 8.58 0.56
CA LEU A 11 -1.82 7.92 0.90
C LEU A 11 -1.45 8.09 2.38
N PHE A 12 -2.28 8.79 3.16
CA PHE A 12 -1.87 9.33 4.46
C PHE A 12 -2.20 8.49 5.69
N VAL A 13 -2.94 7.38 5.58
CA VAL A 13 -3.25 6.57 6.77
C VAL A 13 -2.02 5.80 7.30
N VAL A 14 -0.96 5.62 6.48
CA VAL A 14 0.35 5.12 6.95
C VAL A 14 1.36 6.27 7.19
N ALA A 15 1.09 7.49 6.71
CA ALA A 15 2.01 8.64 6.84
C ALA A 15 1.68 9.60 8.00
N LEU A 16 0.51 9.50 8.64
CA LEU A 16 0.03 10.42 9.69
C LEU A 16 0.72 10.31 11.07
N HIS A 17 1.81 9.55 11.22
CA HIS A 17 2.67 9.56 12.42
C HIS A 17 4.08 10.12 12.19
N ARG A 18 4.38 10.67 11.01
CA ARG A 18 5.75 11.08 10.64
C ARG A 18 6.13 12.53 10.91
N THR A 19 5.33 13.33 11.63
CA THR A 19 5.71 14.72 11.96
C THR A 19 5.47 15.04 13.43
N ALA A 20 6.43 14.67 14.29
CA ALA A 20 6.66 15.33 15.58
C ALA A 20 8.13 15.23 16.00
N ASN A 21 8.85 16.36 15.86
CA ASN A 21 10.03 16.83 16.61
C ASN A 21 11.25 15.91 16.81
N VAL A 22 12.36 16.28 16.16
CA VAL A 22 13.73 16.15 16.71
C VAL A 22 14.48 17.48 16.51
N PRO A 23 15.01 18.13 17.55
CA PRO A 23 15.92 19.27 17.42
C PRO A 23 17.31 18.82 16.96
N GLY A 24 17.94 19.64 16.13
CA GLY A 24 19.24 19.36 15.54
C GLY A 24 20.38 19.21 16.54
N THR A 25 21.35 18.37 16.18
CA THR A 25 22.72 18.45 16.67
C THR A 25 23.68 18.25 15.50
N THR A 26 24.55 19.24 15.34
CA THR A 26 25.75 19.28 14.52
C THR A 26 26.81 18.30 15.04
N GLY A 27 27.59 17.71 14.14
CA GLY A 27 28.70 16.85 14.51
C GLY A 27 29.48 16.35 13.31
N ASP A 28 30.51 17.11 12.94
CA ASP A 28 31.54 16.80 11.95
C ASP A 28 32.36 15.53 12.30
N ALA A 29 33.00 15.02 11.23
CA ALA A 29 34.23 14.24 11.17
C ALA A 29 34.17 12.71 11.38
N LEU A 30 34.47 11.97 10.29
CA LEU A 30 35.78 11.32 10.14
C LEU A 30 35.99 10.74 8.73
N ILE A 31 36.93 11.36 8.03
CA ILE A 31 37.63 10.85 6.84
C ILE A 31 38.74 9.91 7.30
N LYS A 32 38.86 8.72 6.68
CA LYS A 32 40.12 8.08 6.18
C LYS A 32 39.78 6.64 5.71
N SER A 33 39.74 6.40 4.40
CA SER A 33 40.85 5.94 3.55
C SER A 33 41.04 4.41 3.57
N ALA A 34 40.71 3.76 2.44
CA ALA A 34 41.39 2.55 1.98
C ALA A 34 41.28 2.43 0.45
N THR A 35 42.36 2.85 -0.21
CA THR A 35 43.02 2.24 -1.38
C THR A 35 42.21 1.63 -2.53
N SER A 36 42.42 2.26 -3.69
CA SER A 36 42.23 1.77 -5.04
C SER A 36 42.93 0.43 -5.32
N VAL A 37 42.19 -0.55 -5.83
CA VAL A 37 42.72 -1.60 -6.71
C VAL A 37 41.81 -1.68 -7.91
N GLY A 38 42.38 -1.42 -9.09
CA GLY A 38 41.67 -1.49 -10.36
C GLY A 38 41.27 -2.92 -10.68
N ALA A 39 40.01 -3.08 -11.09
CA ALA A 39 39.55 -4.24 -11.83
C ALA A 39 38.72 -3.74 -13.03
N ARG A 40 39.31 -3.89 -14.22
CA ARG A 40 38.57 -3.90 -15.49
C ARG A 40 37.55 -5.03 -15.39
N ALA A 41 36.26 -4.71 -15.31
CA ALA A 41 35.19 -5.67 -15.55
C ALA A 41 34.66 -5.47 -16.97
N ASN A 42 34.81 -6.52 -17.76
CA ASN A 42 34.34 -6.62 -19.14
C ASN A 42 32.83 -6.39 -19.24
N ALA A 43 32.44 -5.83 -20.38
CA ALA A 43 31.06 -5.88 -20.84
C ALA A 43 30.58 -7.34 -20.95
N LYS A 44 29.27 -7.52 -20.71
CA LYS A 44 28.43 -8.67 -21.12
C LYS A 44 28.16 -9.77 -20.10
N ASP A 45 27.73 -9.40 -18.90
CA ASP A 45 26.78 -10.23 -18.13
C ASP A 45 25.36 -9.74 -18.39
N ILE A 46 24.76 -10.26 -19.46
CA ILE A 46 23.31 -10.18 -19.64
C ILE A 46 22.72 -11.15 -18.61
N VAL A 47 22.45 -10.65 -17.42
CA VAL A 47 21.61 -11.36 -16.45
C VAL A 47 20.26 -11.59 -17.12
N SER A 48 19.93 -12.86 -17.38
CA SER A 48 18.64 -13.21 -17.96
C SER A 48 17.51 -12.70 -17.07
N PRO A 49 16.43 -12.09 -17.62
CA PRO A 49 15.29 -11.62 -16.83
C PRO A 49 14.70 -12.70 -15.91
N ALA A 50 14.81 -13.97 -16.31
CA ALA A 50 14.36 -15.12 -15.54
C ALA A 50 15.12 -15.30 -14.20
N SER A 51 16.41 -14.96 -14.15
CA SER A 51 17.23 -15.07 -12.94
C SER A 51 16.97 -13.95 -11.94
N ALA A 52 16.63 -12.75 -12.42
CA ALA A 52 16.26 -11.62 -11.56
C ALA A 52 14.88 -11.83 -10.90
N ILE A 53 13.89 -12.34 -11.65
CA ILE A 53 12.54 -12.64 -11.14
C ILE A 53 12.57 -13.76 -10.08
N SER A 54 13.48 -14.73 -10.22
CA SER A 54 13.64 -15.83 -9.26
C SER A 54 14.04 -15.35 -7.85
N GLY A 55 14.72 -14.21 -7.75
CA GLY A 55 15.09 -13.60 -6.46
C GLY A 55 13.92 -13.04 -5.66
N PHE A 56 12.73 -12.92 -6.27
CA PHE A 56 11.53 -12.35 -5.64
C PHE A 56 10.42 -13.37 -5.36
N ALA A 57 10.63 -14.65 -5.66
CA ALA A 57 9.59 -15.68 -5.52
C ALA A 57 8.99 -15.78 -4.11
N GLY A 58 9.78 -15.51 -3.06
CA GLY A 58 9.30 -15.49 -1.68
C GLY A 58 8.51 -14.23 -1.29
N LEU A 59 8.63 -13.14 -2.06
CA LEU A 59 7.91 -11.88 -1.83
C LEU A 59 6.60 -11.81 -2.61
N THR A 60 6.49 -12.54 -3.72
CA THR A 60 5.32 -12.50 -4.61
C THR A 60 4.50 -13.78 -4.56
N ALA A 61 4.74 -14.66 -3.58
CA ALA A 61 3.98 -15.88 -3.41
C ALA A 61 2.46 -15.59 -3.34
N ARG A 62 1.65 -16.44 -3.98
CA ARG A 62 0.19 -16.28 -3.97
C ARG A 62 -0.35 -16.62 -2.59
N HIS A 63 -0.76 -15.60 -1.86
CA HIS A 63 -1.43 -15.76 -0.58
C HIS A 63 -2.89 -15.33 -0.63
N ALA A 64 -3.34 -14.71 -1.74
CA ALA A 64 -4.72 -14.22 -1.94
C ALA A 64 -5.24 -13.34 -0.78
N ASN A 65 -4.31 -12.82 0.03
CA ASN A 65 -4.49 -11.97 1.20
C ASN A 65 -5.73 -12.28 2.05
N ALA A 66 -5.59 -13.27 2.92
CA ALA A 66 -6.64 -13.70 3.85
C ALA A 66 -7.19 -12.58 4.75
N LEU A 67 -6.44 -11.48 4.95
CA LEU A 67 -6.85 -10.39 5.82
C LEU A 67 -8.12 -9.68 5.38
N GLU A 68 -8.41 -9.61 4.07
CA GLU A 68 -9.62 -8.95 3.56
C GLU A 68 -10.89 -9.55 4.17
N ARG A 69 -10.89 -10.87 4.35
CA ARG A 69 -12.01 -11.67 4.88
C ARG A 69 -11.85 -12.06 6.34
N SER A 70 -10.75 -11.66 6.97
CA SER A 70 -10.45 -12.11 8.33
C SER A 70 -11.50 -11.61 9.31
N ALA A 71 -12.04 -12.54 10.10
CA ALA A 71 -12.91 -12.24 11.23
C ALA A 71 -12.13 -11.89 12.50
N ASP A 72 -10.84 -12.22 12.55
CA ASP A 72 -9.96 -12.02 13.70
C ASP A 72 -8.55 -11.63 13.24
N LEU A 73 -8.31 -10.31 13.19
CA LEU A 73 -7.02 -9.76 12.78
C LEU A 73 -5.92 -10.01 13.83
N ASN A 74 -6.28 -10.27 15.09
CA ASN A 74 -5.30 -10.61 16.11
C ASN A 74 -4.75 -12.02 15.88
N ALA A 75 -5.61 -12.98 15.58
CA ALA A 75 -5.18 -14.34 15.26
C ALA A 75 -4.24 -14.37 14.04
N ASP A 76 -4.58 -13.61 12.98
CA ASP A 76 -3.70 -13.49 11.81
C ASP A 76 -2.37 -12.82 12.15
N TYR A 77 -2.40 -11.72 12.92
CA TYR A 77 -1.19 -11.07 13.39
C TYR A 77 -0.28 -12.03 14.18
N ARG A 78 -0.82 -12.73 15.17
CA ARG A 78 -0.06 -13.68 16.01
C ARG A 78 0.56 -14.81 15.19
N ARG A 79 -0.13 -15.26 14.14
CA ARG A 79 0.38 -16.27 13.21
C ARG A 79 1.55 -15.76 12.36
N LEU A 80 1.56 -14.48 12.04
CA LEU A 80 2.47 -13.89 11.04
C LEU A 80 3.61 -13.05 11.65
N GLU A 81 3.49 -12.61 12.90
CA GLU A 81 4.42 -11.64 13.50
C GLU A 81 5.88 -12.11 13.60
N SER A 82 6.08 -13.43 13.71
CA SER A 82 7.39 -14.08 13.77
C SER A 82 7.76 -14.79 12.47
N ALA A 83 7.05 -14.52 11.37
CA ALA A 83 7.28 -15.16 10.10
C ALA A 83 8.67 -14.83 9.53
N LEU A 84 9.25 -15.76 8.76
CA LEU A 84 10.60 -15.62 8.23
C LEU A 84 10.65 -14.70 6.99
N THR A 85 9.55 -14.61 6.24
CA THR A 85 9.50 -13.80 5.02
C THR A 85 9.08 -12.36 5.31
N PRO A 86 9.67 -11.34 4.64
CA PRO A 86 9.22 -9.96 4.76
C PRO A 86 7.75 -9.75 4.39
N PHE A 87 7.25 -10.51 3.41
CA PHE A 87 5.86 -10.46 2.96
C PHE A 87 4.87 -10.88 4.06
N GLU A 88 5.13 -11.99 4.76
CA GLU A 88 4.26 -12.41 5.85
C GLU A 88 4.30 -11.41 7.02
N ARG A 89 5.47 -10.81 7.29
CA ARG A 89 5.60 -9.76 8.30
C ARG A 89 4.89 -8.47 7.91
N ASP A 90 4.85 -8.14 6.62
CA ASP A 90 4.02 -7.06 6.08
C ASP A 90 2.52 -7.35 6.29
N LEU A 91 2.06 -8.59 6.06
CA LEU A 91 0.69 -8.97 6.41
C LEU A 91 0.41 -8.84 7.93
N ALA A 92 1.36 -9.20 8.80
CA ALA A 92 1.22 -8.95 10.24
C ALA A 92 1.11 -7.45 10.54
N TYR A 93 1.97 -6.63 9.93
CA TYR A 93 1.93 -5.18 10.06
C TYR A 93 0.61 -4.58 9.56
N ARG A 94 0.05 -5.12 8.48
CA ARG A 94 -1.24 -4.72 7.93
C ARG A 94 -2.41 -5.08 8.85
N ALA A 95 -2.41 -6.28 9.42
CA ALA A 95 -3.41 -6.68 10.41
C ALA A 95 -3.40 -5.75 11.64
N TRP A 96 -2.20 -5.37 12.10
CA TRP A 96 -2.01 -4.40 13.18
C TRP A 96 -2.49 -2.99 12.80
N SER A 97 -2.02 -2.46 11.69
CA SER A 97 -2.30 -1.09 11.23
C SER A 97 -3.75 -0.88 10.79
N ALA A 98 -4.50 -1.95 10.54
CA ALA A 98 -5.96 -1.84 10.38
C ALA A 98 -6.68 -1.43 11.68
N CYS A 99 -6.10 -1.76 12.84
CA CYS A 99 -6.68 -1.49 14.15
C CYS A 99 -6.07 -0.24 14.82
N PHE A 100 -4.75 -0.04 14.71
CA PHE A 100 -3.99 0.88 15.56
C PHE A 100 -4.18 2.40 15.31
N PRO A 101 -4.49 2.94 14.12
CA PRO A 101 -4.89 4.35 14.01
C PRO A 101 -6.38 4.56 14.31
N THR A 102 -7.20 3.50 14.19
CA THR A 102 -8.66 3.62 14.23
C THR A 102 -9.21 3.54 15.65
N PHE A 103 -8.76 2.58 16.44
CA PHE A 103 -9.34 2.27 17.75
C PHE A 103 -8.37 2.42 18.91
N LEU A 104 -7.11 2.78 18.66
CA LEU A 104 -6.09 2.90 19.68
C LEU A 104 -5.51 4.31 19.62
N SER A 105 -5.45 4.99 20.76
CA SER A 105 -4.78 6.30 20.84
C SER A 105 -3.27 6.11 20.78
N ALA A 106 -2.53 7.19 20.46
CA ALA A 106 -1.07 7.19 20.55
C ALA A 106 -0.54 6.86 21.95
N ALA A 107 -1.36 7.02 22.99
CA ALA A 107 -1.05 6.63 24.37
C ALA A 107 -1.43 5.16 24.68
N GLY A 108 -1.74 4.34 23.67
CA GLY A 108 -2.10 2.93 23.84
C GLY A 108 -3.43 2.71 24.56
N GLN A 109 -4.36 3.67 24.51
CA GLN A 109 -5.69 3.49 25.10
C GLN A 109 -6.69 3.06 24.02
N VAL A 110 -7.51 2.04 24.34
CA VAL A 110 -8.58 1.61 23.44
C VAL A 110 -9.70 2.65 23.41
N GLY A 111 -9.86 3.31 22.27
CA GLY A 111 -10.97 4.19 21.97
C GLY A 111 -12.30 3.42 21.89
N SER A 112 -13.36 4.04 22.40
CA SER A 112 -14.72 3.51 22.17
C SER A 112 -15.14 3.81 20.73
N VAL A 113 -15.92 2.90 20.12
CA VAL A 113 -16.58 3.18 18.84
C VAL A 113 -17.53 4.37 18.98
N GLN A 114 -18.12 4.56 20.15
CA GLN A 114 -19.00 5.71 20.42
C GLN A 114 -18.27 7.04 20.23
N ASN A 115 -17.03 7.17 20.70
CA ASN A 115 -16.25 8.41 20.52
C ASN A 115 -16.00 8.72 19.04
N LEU A 116 -15.77 7.69 18.22
CA LEU A 116 -15.59 7.85 16.77
C LEU A 116 -16.90 8.23 16.09
N ILE A 117 -18.03 7.67 16.53
CA ILE A 117 -19.37 8.00 16.05
C ILE A 117 -19.73 9.44 16.41
N ASP A 118 -19.48 9.84 17.65
CA ASP A 118 -19.79 11.18 18.16
C ASP A 118 -18.96 12.27 17.47
N ALA A 119 -17.77 11.92 16.98
CA ALA A 119 -16.91 12.80 16.20
C ALA A 119 -17.33 12.94 14.71
N MET A 120 -18.30 12.14 14.22
CA MET A 120 -18.74 12.24 12.84
C MET A 120 -19.55 13.53 12.57
N PRO A 121 -19.49 14.09 11.35
CA PRO A 121 -20.33 15.22 10.98
C PRO A 121 -21.82 14.92 11.20
N ARG A 122 -22.52 15.79 11.92
CA ARG A 122 -23.96 15.61 12.19
C ARG A 122 -24.76 15.66 10.89
N GLY A 123 -25.70 14.72 10.73
CA GLY A 123 -26.64 14.69 9.59
C GLY A 123 -26.05 14.19 8.26
N ALA A 124 -24.80 13.72 8.22
CA ALA A 124 -24.25 13.12 7.01
C ALA A 124 -24.98 11.80 6.68
N SER A 125 -25.38 11.63 5.42
CA SER A 125 -26.15 10.48 4.93
C SER A 125 -25.44 9.14 5.13
N SER A 126 -24.11 9.13 5.11
CA SER A 126 -23.28 7.93 5.29
C SER A 126 -23.12 7.49 6.75
N ASN A 127 -23.56 8.28 7.74
CA ASN A 127 -23.26 8.00 9.16
C ASN A 127 -23.76 6.64 9.66
N ALA A 128 -24.91 6.16 9.17
CA ALA A 128 -25.42 4.84 9.53
C ALA A 128 -24.47 3.73 9.04
N LEU A 129 -24.04 3.80 7.78
CA LEU A 129 -23.11 2.84 7.19
C LEU A 129 -21.71 2.94 7.81
N ARG A 130 -21.25 4.15 8.15
CA ARG A 130 -19.98 4.35 8.86
C ARG A 130 -20.01 3.74 10.26
N THR A 131 -21.13 3.89 10.97
CA THR A 131 -21.34 3.27 12.28
C THR A 131 -21.23 1.75 12.18
N GLU A 132 -21.92 1.14 11.21
CA GLU A 132 -21.84 -0.30 10.95
C GLU A 132 -20.40 -0.74 10.60
N ALA A 133 -19.71 0.01 9.74
CA ALA A 133 -18.34 -0.30 9.35
C ALA A 133 -17.36 -0.21 10.53
N TYR A 134 -17.50 0.79 11.41
CA TYR A 134 -16.73 0.87 12.64
C TYR A 134 -17.00 -0.31 13.58
N GLN A 135 -18.25 -0.74 13.71
CA GLN A 135 -18.60 -1.91 14.53
C GLN A 135 -18.00 -3.21 13.97
N LYS A 136 -18.15 -3.43 12.66
CA LYS A 136 -17.55 -4.59 11.95
C LYS A 136 -16.03 -4.61 12.09
N LEU A 137 -15.37 -3.48 11.87
CA LEU A 137 -13.91 -3.39 12.01
C LEU A 137 -13.47 -3.58 13.46
N ARG A 138 -14.20 -3.00 14.43
CA ARG A 138 -13.93 -3.20 15.87
C ARG A 138 -14.02 -4.68 16.24
N GLN A 139 -15.02 -5.40 15.73
CA GLN A 139 -15.17 -6.84 15.97
C GLN A 139 -13.95 -7.62 15.50
N ARG A 140 -13.44 -7.32 14.29
CA ARG A 140 -12.23 -7.95 13.75
C ARG A 140 -10.97 -7.63 14.54
N CYS A 141 -10.94 -6.48 15.21
CA CYS A 141 -9.83 -6.03 16.06
C CYS A 141 -9.95 -6.49 17.52
N ALA A 142 -11.02 -7.20 17.91
CA ALA A 142 -11.36 -7.45 19.31
C ALA A 142 -10.22 -8.11 20.11
N GLY A 143 -9.49 -9.05 19.50
CA GLY A 143 -8.37 -9.75 20.15
C GLY A 143 -7.23 -8.83 20.58
N PHE A 144 -7.07 -7.65 19.97
CA PHE A 144 -6.05 -6.67 20.38
C PHE A 144 -6.42 -5.88 21.63
N PHE A 145 -7.70 -5.81 22.01
CA PHE A 145 -8.15 -4.97 23.13
C PHE A 145 -7.84 -5.55 24.51
N HIS A 146 -7.29 -6.77 24.56
CA HIS A 146 -6.80 -7.40 25.80
C HIS A 146 -5.35 -7.04 26.11
N LEU A 147 -4.63 -6.44 25.18
CA LEU A 147 -3.24 -6.03 25.38
C LEU A 147 -3.18 -4.82 26.32
N SER A 148 -2.18 -4.79 27.18
CA SER A 148 -1.85 -3.63 27.99
C SER A 148 -1.41 -2.45 27.12
N SER A 149 -1.54 -1.23 27.63
CA SER A 149 -1.06 -0.01 26.96
C SER A 149 0.43 -0.11 26.59
N ASP A 150 1.25 -0.67 27.48
CA ASP A 150 2.68 -0.88 27.24
C ASP A 150 2.93 -1.88 26.10
N GLU A 151 2.21 -3.01 26.07
CA GLU A 151 2.31 -3.98 24.97
C GLU A 151 1.88 -3.37 23.64
N LEU A 152 0.84 -2.55 23.64
CA LEU A 152 0.37 -1.84 22.44
C LEU A 152 1.44 -0.88 21.91
N VAL A 153 2.03 -0.06 22.78
CA VAL A 153 3.09 0.90 22.41
C VAL A 153 4.33 0.17 21.89
N GLN A 154 4.80 -0.84 22.62
CA GLN A 154 5.98 -1.63 22.23
C GLN A 154 5.77 -2.34 20.89
N THR A 155 4.58 -2.89 20.67
CA THR A 155 4.25 -3.57 19.43
C THR A 155 4.25 -2.61 18.24
N THR A 156 3.60 -1.45 18.38
CA THR A 156 3.63 -0.41 17.35
C THR A 156 5.04 0.03 17.03
N GLN A 157 5.85 0.36 18.04
CA GLN A 157 7.23 0.80 17.84
C GLN A 157 8.05 -0.24 17.09
N ARG A 158 7.96 -1.52 17.50
CA ARG A 158 8.65 -2.63 16.83
C ARG A 158 8.24 -2.76 15.37
N LEU A 159 6.95 -2.73 15.10
CA LEU A 159 6.43 -2.88 13.74
C LEU A 159 6.80 -1.70 12.85
N ASP A 160 6.73 -0.47 13.38
CA ASP A 160 7.16 0.73 12.67
C ASP A 160 8.67 0.69 12.34
N ASP A 161 9.50 0.19 13.25
CA ASP A 161 10.93 -0.02 13.00
C ASP A 161 11.18 -1.05 11.89
N MET A 162 10.44 -2.16 11.90
CA MET A 162 10.51 -3.19 10.86
C MET A 162 10.09 -2.62 9.50
N ALA A 163 8.99 -1.87 9.44
CA ALA A 163 8.53 -1.21 8.23
C ALA A 163 9.57 -0.19 7.72
N ARG A 164 10.16 0.63 8.61
CA ARG A 164 11.22 1.60 8.25
C ARG A 164 12.44 0.95 7.62
N ARG A 165 12.88 -0.21 8.14
CA ARG A 165 14.03 -0.94 7.57
C ARG A 165 13.68 -1.73 6.31
N GLY A 166 12.39 -1.99 6.07
CA GLY A 166 11.89 -2.82 4.97
C GLY A 166 11.72 -4.29 5.35
N ASP A 167 11.83 -4.64 6.63
CA ASP A 167 11.69 -5.99 7.15
C ASP A 167 10.22 -6.48 7.15
N ALA A 168 9.28 -5.53 7.05
CA ALA A 168 7.82 -5.73 6.96
C ALA A 168 7.20 -4.79 5.90
N ALA A 169 7.91 -4.58 4.79
CA ALA A 169 7.41 -3.78 3.68
C ALA A 169 6.69 -4.66 2.66
N SER A 170 5.55 -4.17 2.17
CA SER A 170 4.84 -4.78 1.05
C SER A 170 5.69 -4.76 -0.22
N VAL A 171 5.32 -5.58 -1.20
CA VAL A 171 6.07 -5.64 -2.46
C VAL A 171 6.12 -4.28 -3.16
N GLY A 172 5.01 -3.54 -3.18
CA GLY A 172 4.97 -2.21 -3.76
C GLY A 172 5.75 -1.16 -2.99
N GLU A 173 5.82 -1.23 -1.66
CA GLU A 173 6.68 -0.35 -0.87
C GLU A 173 8.16 -0.62 -1.13
N LEU A 174 8.55 -1.90 -1.27
CA LEU A 174 9.90 -2.29 -1.65
C LEU A 174 10.24 -1.81 -3.08
N ALA A 175 9.32 -1.98 -4.03
CA ALA A 175 9.49 -1.49 -5.40
C ALA A 175 9.65 0.04 -5.43
N PHE A 176 8.81 0.76 -4.69
CA PHE A 176 8.90 2.20 -4.54
C PHE A 176 10.21 2.64 -3.87
N LYS A 177 10.66 1.92 -2.83
CA LYS A 177 11.95 2.18 -2.16
C LYS A 177 13.11 2.04 -3.14
N PHE A 178 13.21 0.93 -3.87
CA PHE A 178 14.28 0.73 -4.87
C PHE A 178 14.26 1.82 -5.94
N TRP A 179 13.08 2.19 -6.42
CA TRP A 179 12.92 3.27 -7.41
C TRP A 179 13.41 4.62 -6.87
N ARG A 180 13.03 4.98 -5.65
CA ARG A 180 13.45 6.23 -4.99
C ARG A 180 14.95 6.27 -4.73
N GLU A 181 15.57 5.12 -4.48
CA GLU A 181 17.02 4.96 -4.28
C GLU A 181 17.81 4.92 -5.61
N GLY A 182 17.14 5.02 -6.76
CA GLY A 182 17.74 5.02 -8.09
C GLY A 182 17.95 3.64 -8.71
N ASP A 183 17.61 2.56 -7.99
CA ASP A 183 17.66 1.18 -8.50
C ASP A 183 16.36 0.82 -9.24
N GLU A 184 16.13 1.53 -10.35
CA GLU A 184 14.91 1.39 -11.13
C GLU A 184 14.77 0.03 -11.80
N ALA A 185 15.88 -0.62 -12.14
CA ALA A 185 15.87 -1.96 -12.72
C ALA A 185 15.28 -2.95 -11.72
N ARG A 186 15.74 -2.92 -10.47
CA ARG A 186 15.23 -3.78 -9.41
C ARG A 186 13.78 -3.47 -9.05
N ALA A 187 13.40 -2.19 -9.04
CA ALA A 187 12.01 -1.78 -8.84
C ALA A 187 11.08 -2.35 -9.92
N ARG A 188 11.47 -2.24 -11.20
CA ARG A 188 10.72 -2.81 -12.33
C ARG A 188 10.64 -4.33 -12.25
N ASP A 189 11.74 -5.01 -11.97
CA ASP A 189 11.75 -6.47 -11.91
C ASP A 189 10.87 -6.99 -10.77
N LEU A 190 10.84 -6.29 -9.62
CA LEU A 190 9.94 -6.62 -8.53
C LEU A 190 8.47 -6.37 -8.90
N ALA A 191 8.16 -5.24 -9.55
CA ALA A 191 6.80 -4.96 -10.02
C ALA A 191 6.32 -6.01 -11.03
N ARG A 192 7.17 -6.39 -11.99
CA ARG A 192 6.89 -7.47 -12.95
C ARG A 192 6.66 -8.80 -12.25
N ALA A 193 7.49 -9.15 -11.28
CA ALA A 193 7.32 -10.38 -10.51
C ALA A 193 5.96 -10.43 -9.79
N SER A 194 5.46 -9.31 -9.26
CA SER A 194 4.11 -9.23 -8.65
C SER A 194 2.99 -9.43 -9.66
N ILE A 195 3.12 -8.85 -10.87
CA ILE A 195 2.13 -9.05 -11.93
C ILE A 195 2.11 -10.51 -12.38
N ILE A 196 3.30 -11.09 -12.63
CA ILE A 196 3.45 -12.48 -13.03
C ILE A 196 2.90 -13.43 -11.97
N SER A 197 3.09 -13.10 -10.69
CA SER A 197 2.59 -13.92 -9.61
C SER A 197 1.07 -13.98 -9.58
N ARG A 198 0.36 -12.97 -10.11
CA ARG A 198 -1.12 -12.87 -10.05
C ARG A 198 -1.67 -12.95 -8.63
N ASP A 199 -0.89 -12.52 -7.65
CA ASP A 199 -1.38 -12.33 -6.29
C ASP A 199 -2.05 -10.96 -6.20
N GLY A 200 -3.36 -10.92 -5.98
CA GLY A 200 -4.12 -9.68 -5.96
C GLY A 200 -3.56 -8.63 -4.99
N TYR A 201 -3.11 -9.03 -3.80
CA TYR A 201 -2.52 -8.09 -2.86
C TYR A 201 -1.17 -7.55 -3.31
N SER A 202 -0.29 -8.40 -3.82
CA SER A 202 0.98 -7.97 -4.40
C SER A 202 0.76 -6.98 -5.55
N ILE A 203 -0.23 -7.22 -6.42
CA ILE A 203 -0.63 -6.30 -7.49
C ILE A 203 -1.14 -4.97 -6.91
N ALA A 204 -2.09 -5.01 -5.98
CA ALA A 204 -2.66 -3.81 -5.37
C ALA A 204 -1.60 -2.97 -4.62
N SER A 205 -0.62 -3.61 -3.99
CA SER A 205 0.44 -2.89 -3.27
C SER A 205 1.28 -1.98 -4.16
N LEU A 206 1.35 -2.25 -5.47
CA LEU A 206 2.14 -1.47 -6.44
C LEU A 206 1.59 -0.07 -6.73
N GLN A 207 0.42 0.31 -6.20
CA GLN A 207 -0.24 1.58 -6.46
C GLN A 207 0.69 2.80 -6.36
N GLU A 208 1.39 2.96 -5.24
CA GLU A 208 2.25 4.14 -5.04
C GLU A 208 3.44 4.14 -5.98
N TYR A 209 4.06 2.97 -6.19
CA TYR A 209 5.13 2.83 -7.17
C TYR A 209 4.67 3.24 -8.58
N VAL A 210 3.50 2.77 -9.03
CA VAL A 210 2.92 3.11 -10.34
C VAL A 210 2.61 4.60 -10.44
N HIS A 211 1.96 5.15 -9.42
CA HIS A 211 1.61 6.57 -9.38
C HIS A 211 2.85 7.46 -9.52
N ARG A 212 3.86 7.26 -8.66
CA ARG A 212 5.05 8.10 -8.58
C ARG A 212 6.01 7.91 -9.74
N SER A 213 6.20 6.67 -10.18
CA SER A 213 7.05 6.40 -11.34
C SER A 213 6.45 7.01 -12.61
N LEU A 214 5.13 6.94 -12.81
CA LEU A 214 4.49 7.55 -13.96
C LEU A 214 4.49 9.08 -13.88
N GLU A 215 4.22 9.65 -12.70
CA GLU A 215 4.29 11.10 -12.46
C GLU A 215 5.66 11.67 -12.87
N ARG A 216 6.76 11.07 -12.38
CA ARG A 216 8.11 11.49 -12.75
C ARG A 216 8.37 11.38 -14.25
N ARG A 217 7.90 10.31 -14.90
CA ARG A 217 8.10 10.11 -16.34
C ARG A 217 7.27 11.08 -17.20
N ILE A 218 6.12 11.53 -16.72
CA ILE A 218 5.35 12.60 -17.34
C ILE A 218 6.13 13.92 -17.23
N ASP A 219 6.69 14.22 -16.06
CA ASP A 219 7.50 15.43 -15.84
C ASP A 219 8.78 15.46 -16.70
N GLU A 220 9.41 14.29 -16.88
CA GLU A 220 10.57 14.08 -17.74
C GLU A 220 10.22 14.07 -19.25
N GLY A 221 8.94 14.12 -19.61
CA GLY A 221 8.47 14.10 -21.00
C GLY A 221 8.52 12.73 -21.69
N SER A 222 8.75 11.66 -20.94
CA SER A 222 8.72 10.27 -21.46
C SER A 222 7.30 9.75 -21.68
N PHE A 223 6.30 10.40 -21.10
CA PHE A 223 4.87 10.11 -21.27
C PHE A 223 4.08 11.36 -21.65
N ALA A 224 2.89 11.16 -22.22
CA ALA A 224 1.99 12.27 -22.57
C ALA A 224 1.53 13.03 -21.31
N LYS A 225 1.52 14.36 -21.37
CA LYS A 225 1.04 15.22 -20.26
C LYS A 225 -0.44 15.04 -19.91
N THR A 226 -1.20 14.42 -20.79
CA THR A 226 -2.61 14.07 -20.57
C THR A 226 -2.78 12.76 -19.79
N GLU A 227 -1.69 12.03 -19.55
CA GLU A 227 -1.72 10.79 -18.79
C GLU A 227 -2.04 11.07 -17.31
N ARG A 228 -2.89 10.22 -16.73
CA ARG A 228 -3.43 10.39 -15.36
C ARG A 228 -2.86 9.30 -14.46
N SER A 229 -1.73 9.58 -13.82
CA SER A 229 -1.02 8.62 -12.96
C SER A 229 -1.84 8.18 -11.75
N ASP A 230 -2.69 9.06 -11.23
CA ASP A 230 -3.68 8.77 -10.19
C ASP A 230 -4.68 7.71 -10.64
N LEU A 231 -5.27 7.88 -11.84
CA LEU A 231 -6.24 6.92 -12.38
C LEU A 231 -5.59 5.59 -12.75
N ARG A 232 -4.33 5.57 -13.21
CA ARG A 232 -3.60 4.31 -13.47
C ARG A 232 -3.33 3.51 -12.20
N ALA A 233 -2.85 4.15 -11.15
CA ALA A 233 -2.66 3.50 -9.87
C ALA A 233 -3.99 2.94 -9.32
N LEU A 234 -5.06 3.72 -9.43
CA LEU A 234 -6.40 3.28 -9.02
C LEU A 234 -6.91 2.09 -9.84
N ALA A 235 -6.71 2.12 -11.16
CA ALA A 235 -7.06 1.01 -12.04
C ALA A 235 -6.34 -0.29 -11.67
N LEU A 236 -5.07 -0.20 -11.25
CA LEU A 236 -4.30 -1.36 -10.82
C LEU A 236 -4.86 -2.01 -9.56
N ALA A 237 -5.26 -1.24 -8.56
CA ALA A 237 -5.87 -1.82 -7.35
C ALA A 237 -7.28 -2.35 -7.58
N ILE A 238 -8.05 -1.77 -8.50
CA ILE A 238 -9.33 -2.37 -8.89
C ILE A 238 -9.09 -3.68 -9.66
N ALA A 239 -8.10 -3.71 -10.56
CA ALA A 239 -7.77 -4.91 -11.31
C ALA A 239 -7.32 -6.07 -10.40
N ALA A 240 -6.69 -5.78 -9.26
CA ALA A 240 -6.30 -6.77 -8.26
C ALA A 240 -7.47 -7.65 -7.75
N CYS A 241 -8.71 -7.14 -7.79
CA CYS A 241 -9.91 -7.90 -7.43
C CYS A 241 -10.09 -9.15 -8.31
N GLU A 242 -9.80 -9.04 -9.61
CA GLU A 242 -9.84 -10.16 -10.56
C GLU A 242 -8.75 -11.22 -10.29
N TYR A 243 -7.76 -10.88 -9.47
CA TYR A 243 -6.62 -11.73 -9.10
C TYR A 243 -6.68 -12.19 -7.64
N GLY A 244 -7.90 -12.28 -7.08
CA GLY A 244 -8.16 -12.94 -5.81
C GLY A 244 -8.08 -12.05 -4.58
N LEU A 245 -7.91 -10.74 -4.72
CA LEU A 245 -8.15 -9.80 -3.63
C LEU A 245 -9.67 -9.69 -3.40
N ASP A 246 -10.13 -9.94 -2.18
CA ASP A 246 -11.55 -9.70 -1.88
C ASP A 246 -11.83 -8.20 -1.85
N CYS A 247 -12.71 -7.78 -2.76
CA CYS A 247 -13.13 -6.40 -2.95
C CYS A 247 -14.61 -6.18 -2.62
N SER A 248 -15.25 -7.12 -1.93
CA SER A 248 -16.63 -7.00 -1.47
C SER A 248 -16.82 -5.81 -0.53
N ALA A 249 -18.08 -5.43 -0.28
CA ALA A 249 -18.44 -4.34 0.63
C ALA A 249 -17.96 -4.56 2.08
N ASP A 250 -17.74 -5.83 2.45
CA ASP A 250 -17.26 -6.26 3.77
C ASP A 250 -15.75 -6.57 3.78
N SER A 251 -15.02 -6.37 2.68
CA SER A 251 -13.56 -6.50 2.69
C SER A 251 -12.92 -5.53 3.69
N LEU A 252 -11.77 -5.90 4.26
CA LEU A 252 -11.03 -5.06 5.20
C LEU A 252 -10.79 -3.67 4.62
N THR A 253 -10.34 -3.63 3.36
CA THR A 253 -10.07 -2.38 2.64
C THR A 253 -11.34 -1.54 2.47
N ALA A 254 -12.48 -2.15 2.12
CA ALA A 254 -13.75 -1.45 2.02
C ALA A 254 -14.19 -0.88 3.38
N LEU A 255 -14.09 -1.66 4.46
CA LEU A 255 -14.40 -1.17 5.82
C LEU A 255 -13.52 0.02 6.20
N GLN A 256 -12.22 -0.04 5.92
CA GLN A 256 -11.29 1.07 6.15
C GLN A 256 -11.65 2.31 5.31
N LEU A 257 -12.05 2.13 4.06
CA LEU A 257 -12.43 3.24 3.20
C LEU A 257 -13.73 3.92 3.69
N CYS A 258 -14.71 3.14 4.15
CA CYS A 258 -15.95 3.68 4.72
C CYS A 258 -15.69 4.42 6.04
N THR A 259 -14.95 3.81 6.96
CA THR A 259 -14.65 4.42 8.27
C THR A 259 -13.87 5.73 8.11
N ASN A 260 -12.83 5.74 7.25
CA ASN A 260 -11.93 6.89 7.12
C ASN A 260 -12.40 7.96 6.13
N ASN A 261 -13.11 7.60 5.06
CA ASN A 261 -13.44 8.52 3.95
C ASN A 261 -14.94 8.65 3.69
N ALA A 262 -15.81 8.03 4.50
CA ALA A 262 -17.26 8.02 4.32
C ALA A 262 -17.75 7.40 2.98
N GLN A 263 -16.88 6.68 2.27
CA GLN A 263 -17.20 5.95 1.04
C GLN A 263 -17.68 4.54 1.40
N CYS A 264 -18.99 4.40 1.62
CA CYS A 264 -19.56 3.21 2.26
C CYS A 264 -20.45 2.37 1.34
N GLU A 265 -20.83 2.88 0.18
CA GLU A 265 -21.80 2.21 -0.69
C GLU A 265 -21.10 1.33 -1.72
N GLY A 266 -21.62 0.11 -1.92
CA GLY A 266 -21.10 -0.82 -2.92
C GLY A 266 -19.81 -1.55 -2.51
N ALA A 267 -19.26 -2.29 -3.46
CA ALA A 267 -17.96 -2.94 -3.35
C ALA A 267 -16.83 -1.91 -3.59
N LEU A 268 -15.59 -2.36 -3.42
CA LEU A 268 -14.41 -1.49 -3.48
C LEU A 268 -14.28 -0.72 -4.82
N PRO A 269 -14.52 -1.33 -6.01
CA PRO A 269 -14.46 -0.60 -7.28
C PRO A 269 -15.48 0.54 -7.37
N GLU A 270 -16.71 0.32 -6.91
CA GLU A 270 -17.77 1.34 -6.90
C GLU A 270 -17.40 2.51 -5.99
N ARG A 271 -16.83 2.24 -4.81
CA ARG A 271 -16.39 3.29 -3.88
C ARG A 271 -15.26 4.14 -4.45
N TYR A 272 -14.35 3.53 -5.19
CA TYR A 272 -13.30 4.28 -5.89
C TYR A 272 -13.87 5.16 -7.01
N LEU A 273 -14.88 4.68 -7.75
CA LEU A 273 -15.57 5.49 -8.77
C LEU A 273 -16.35 6.66 -8.15
N GLN A 274 -17.00 6.45 -7.00
CA GLN A 274 -17.76 7.48 -6.29
C GLN A 274 -16.90 8.65 -5.82
N ARG A 275 -15.60 8.43 -5.61
CA ARG A 275 -14.64 9.47 -5.24
C ARG A 275 -14.30 10.43 -6.39
N LEU A 276 -14.56 10.05 -7.64
CA LEU A 276 -14.23 10.86 -8.80
C LEU A 276 -15.37 11.85 -9.09
N ASP A 277 -15.01 13.14 -9.21
CA ASP A 277 -15.98 14.23 -9.35
C ASP A 277 -16.69 14.22 -10.70
N THR A 278 -16.01 13.81 -11.77
CA THR A 278 -16.51 13.91 -13.15
C THR A 278 -16.95 12.56 -13.72
N VAL A 279 -17.96 12.59 -14.58
CA VAL A 279 -18.38 11.40 -15.35
C VAL A 279 -17.25 10.92 -16.27
N GLU A 280 -16.48 11.85 -16.83
CA GLU A 280 -15.33 11.55 -17.69
C GLU A 280 -14.26 10.76 -16.96
N ASP A 281 -13.84 11.20 -15.77
CA ASP A 281 -12.82 10.47 -14.98
C ASP A 281 -13.33 9.08 -14.58
N ARG A 282 -14.62 8.95 -14.25
CA ARG A 282 -15.23 7.63 -13.96
C ARG A 282 -15.19 6.71 -15.17
N GLN A 283 -15.56 7.19 -16.34
CA GLN A 283 -15.51 6.40 -17.59
C GLN A 283 -14.06 6.05 -17.96
N ARG A 284 -13.13 7.00 -17.78
CA ARG A 284 -11.71 6.79 -18.03
C ARG A 284 -11.12 5.75 -17.09
N LEU A 285 -11.44 5.80 -15.80
CA LEU A 285 -11.01 4.78 -14.84
C LEU A 285 -11.54 3.39 -15.24
N GLN A 286 -12.82 3.27 -15.59
CA GLN A 286 -13.41 2.00 -16.03
C GLN A 286 -12.72 1.44 -17.29
N ALA A 287 -12.34 2.30 -18.25
CA ALA A 287 -11.56 1.90 -19.41
C ALA A 287 -10.16 1.43 -19.01
N LEU A 288 -9.46 2.19 -18.17
CA LEU A 288 -8.13 1.86 -17.65
C LEU A 288 -8.13 0.55 -16.86
N VAL A 289 -9.18 0.25 -16.09
CA VAL A 289 -9.33 -1.04 -15.39
C VAL A 289 -9.33 -2.20 -16.38
N ARG A 290 -10.13 -2.11 -17.45
CA ARG A 290 -10.17 -3.16 -18.49
C ARG A 290 -8.83 -3.31 -19.20
N GLU A 291 -8.20 -2.19 -19.55
CA GLU A 291 -6.87 -2.17 -20.17
C GLU A 291 -5.82 -2.80 -19.23
N THR A 292 -5.86 -2.48 -17.94
CA THR A 292 -4.94 -2.99 -16.92
C THR A 292 -5.12 -4.49 -16.72
N ILE A 293 -6.37 -4.98 -16.64
CA ILE A 293 -6.66 -6.41 -16.55
C ILE A 293 -6.09 -7.13 -17.78
N ALA A 294 -6.37 -6.64 -18.99
CA ALA A 294 -5.87 -7.24 -20.23
C ALA A 294 -4.33 -7.24 -20.26
N ALA A 295 -3.69 -6.15 -19.85
CA ALA A 295 -2.23 -6.04 -19.81
C ALA A 295 -1.59 -7.00 -18.78
N ILE A 296 -2.22 -7.20 -17.61
CA ILE A 296 -1.78 -8.22 -16.64
C ILE A 296 -1.93 -9.63 -17.24
N GLN A 297 -3.04 -9.93 -17.91
CA GLN A 297 -3.27 -11.24 -18.52
C GLN A 297 -2.23 -11.58 -19.60
N SER A 298 -1.83 -10.58 -20.39
CA SER A 298 -0.84 -10.73 -21.46
C SER A 298 0.60 -10.45 -21.05
N ASN A 299 0.87 -10.12 -19.77
CA ASN A 299 2.18 -9.64 -19.29
C ASN A 299 2.72 -8.44 -20.11
N ASP A 300 1.84 -7.53 -20.55
CA ASP A 300 2.22 -6.32 -21.29
C ASP A 300 2.64 -5.22 -20.30
N PHE A 301 3.87 -5.33 -19.82
CA PHE A 301 4.43 -4.43 -18.81
C PHE A 301 4.63 -2.98 -19.31
N ALA A 302 4.73 -2.78 -20.63
CA ALA A 302 4.76 -1.45 -21.22
C ALA A 302 3.41 -0.74 -21.03
N LYS A 303 2.29 -1.43 -21.29
CA LYS A 303 0.95 -0.87 -21.02
C LYS A 303 0.66 -0.63 -19.55
N LEU A 304 1.30 -1.38 -18.65
CA LEU A 304 1.24 -1.15 -17.20
C LEU A 304 2.12 0.03 -16.74
N GLY A 305 2.90 0.64 -17.64
CA GLY A 305 3.75 1.79 -17.34
C GLY A 305 5.09 1.42 -16.69
N PHE A 306 5.44 0.13 -16.60
CA PHE A 306 6.70 -0.31 -16.03
C PHE A 306 7.87 -0.14 -16.99
N ASP A 307 7.64 -0.33 -18.28
CA ASP A 307 8.66 -0.19 -19.31
C ASP A 307 8.49 1.12 -20.10
N ALA A 308 9.53 1.51 -20.84
CA ALA A 308 9.36 2.54 -21.86
C ALA A 308 8.44 2.01 -22.97
N PRO A 309 7.56 2.86 -23.53
CA PRO A 309 6.78 2.50 -24.71
C PRO A 309 7.67 2.18 -25.92
#